data_AF-A0A135V1Z3-F1
#
_entry.id   AF-A0A135V1Z3-F1
#
_cell.length_a   1.000
_cell.length_b   1.000
_cell.length_c   1.000
_cell.angle_alpha   90.00
_cell.angle_beta   90.00
_cell.angle_gamma   90.00
#
_symmetry.space_group_name_H-M   'P 1'
#
loop_
_entity.id
_entity.type
_entity.pdbx_description
1 polymer ?
#
loop_
_entity_poly.entity_id
_entity_poly.type
_entity_poly.pdbx_seq_one_letter_code
_entity_poly.pdbx_strand_id
1 'polypeptide(L)'
;LTISLSAIQLWLKIDHTAHPDSNNNTTRPLLEIEEEIFNSCIDKGVLCARGSWFRTEQATPLKDLFFRATFASASEQDMDKAIQRLGAAIKESFRVA
;
A
#
# COMPACT_ATOMS: atom_id res chain seq x y z
N LEU A 1 -1.22 8.42 7.61
CA LEU A 1 -1.16 8.48 6.13
C LEU A 1 -0.63 9.86 5.73
N THR A 2 0.58 9.95 5.20
CA THR A 2 1.11 11.20 4.61
C THR A 2 1.00 11.09 3.10
N ILE A 3 0.44 12.11 2.45
CA ILE A 3 0.19 12.16 1.01
C ILE A 3 1.10 13.23 0.40
N SER A 4 1.96 12.84 -0.55
CA SER A 4 2.70 13.77 -1.42
C SER A 4 2.07 13.78 -2.80
N LEU A 5 1.80 14.98 -3.34
CA LEU A 5 1.14 15.21 -4.63
C LEU A 5 2.19 15.60 -5.69
N SER A 6 2.31 14.80 -6.76
CA SER A 6 2.99 15.21 -8.00
C SER A 6 2.03 15.05 -9.18
N ALA A 7 1.44 16.18 -9.62
CA ALA A 7 0.49 16.42 -10.74
C ALA A 7 -0.65 15.42 -11.00
N ILE A 8 -0.38 14.10 -11.09
CA ILE A 8 -1.33 13.02 -11.34
C ILE A 8 -1.13 11.79 -10.44
N GLN A 9 -0.15 11.80 -9.53
CA GLN A 9 0.18 10.67 -8.66
C GLN A 9 0.10 11.03 -7.18
N LEU A 10 -0.33 10.04 -6.40
CA LEU A 10 -0.34 10.06 -4.94
C LEU A 10 0.66 9.01 -4.44
N TRP A 11 1.64 9.45 -3.65
CA TRP A 11 2.49 8.55 -2.86
C TRP A 11 1.94 8.43 -1.44
N LEU A 12 1.55 7.22 -1.08
CA LEU A 12 0.88 6.89 0.18
C LEU A 12 1.87 6.13 1.07
N LYS A 13 2.37 6.77 2.12
CA LYS A 13 3.19 6.10 3.14
C LYS A 13 2.30 5.35 4.13
N ILE A 14 2.58 4.05 4.30
CA ILE A 14 1.93 3.21 5.30
C ILE A 14 2.85 3.07 6.52
N ASP A 15 2.29 3.27 7.70
CA ASP A 15 3.01 3.02 8.96
C ASP A 15 3.05 1.51 9.23
N HIS A 16 4.14 0.88 8.80
CA HIS A 16 4.33 -0.57 8.96
C HIS A 16 4.58 -0.98 10.42
N THR A 17 4.94 -0.05 11.31
CA THR A 17 5.23 -0.37 12.72
C THR A 17 3.98 -0.73 13.51
N ALA A 18 2.81 -0.31 13.03
CA ALA A 18 1.50 -0.68 13.56
C ALA A 18 1.04 -2.08 13.11
N HIS A 19 1.76 -2.75 12.22
CA HIS A 19 1.39 -4.09 11.75
C HIS A 19 1.62 -5.13 12.84
N PRO A 20 0.66 -6.06 13.09
CA PRO A 20 0.79 -7.05 14.17
C PRO A 20 2.02 -7.96 14.01
N ASP A 21 2.47 -8.18 12.78
CA ASP A 21 3.66 -8.99 12.47
C ASP A 21 4.99 -8.19 12.50
N SER A 22 4.97 -6.91 12.89
CA SER A 22 6.19 -6.09 13.06
C SER A 22 6.90 -6.36 14.39
N ASN A 23 6.17 -6.74 15.44
CA ASN A 23 6.68 -6.86 16.81
C ASN A 23 6.67 -8.30 17.36
N ASN A 24 6.19 -9.27 16.57
CA ASN A 24 6.20 -10.68 16.97
C ASN A 24 7.60 -11.30 16.70
N ASN A 25 7.92 -12.42 17.37
CA ASN A 25 9.18 -13.16 17.21
C ASN A 25 9.44 -13.71 15.78
N THR A 26 8.56 -13.41 14.82
CA THR A 26 8.63 -13.82 13.43
C THR A 26 8.44 -12.58 12.55
N THR A 27 9.43 -11.68 12.54
CA THR A 27 9.41 -10.48 11.70
C THR A 27 9.21 -10.88 10.24
N ARG A 28 8.00 -10.71 9.72
CA ARG A 28 7.71 -10.94 8.30
C ARG A 28 8.39 -9.88 7.45
N PRO A 29 9.02 -10.24 6.32
CA PRO A 29 9.57 -9.26 5.40
C PRO A 29 8.49 -8.28 4.93
N LEU A 30 8.78 -6.97 4.95
CA LEU A 30 7.83 -5.95 4.48
C LEU A 30 7.39 -6.16 3.02
N LEU A 31 8.21 -6.84 2.20
CA LEU A 31 7.85 -7.22 0.83
C LEU A 31 6.67 -8.18 0.78
N GLU A 32 6.58 -9.14 1.71
CA GLU A 32 5.45 -10.06 1.79
C GLU A 32 4.17 -9.36 2.24
N ILE A 33 4.29 -8.42 3.19
CA ILE A 33 3.16 -7.59 3.64
C ILE A 33 2.68 -6.70 2.48
N GLU A 34 3.60 -6.10 1.72
CA GLU A 34 3.27 -5.30 0.55
C GLU A 34 2.53 -6.12 -0.52
N GLU A 35 2.99 -7.36 -0.77
CA GLU A 35 2.38 -8.28 -1.73
C GLU A 35 0.99 -8.75 -1.27
N GLU A 36 0.82 -9.06 0.02
CA GLU A 36 -0.46 -9.41 0.62
C GLU A 36 -1.50 -8.28 0.43
N ILE A 37 -1.14 -7.04 0.78
CA ILE A 37 -2.01 -5.87 0.61
C ILE A 37 -2.32 -5.65 -0.87
N PHE A 38 -1.32 -5.81 -1.75
CA PHE A 38 -1.50 -5.67 -3.19
C PHE A 38 -2.51 -6.68 -3.76
N ASN A 39 -2.39 -7.96 -3.39
CA ASN A 39 -3.34 -8.99 -3.82
C ASN A 39 -4.75 -8.71 -3.28
N SER A 40 -4.86 -8.32 -2.01
CA SER A 40 -6.14 -7.91 -1.40
C SER A 40 -6.77 -6.69 -2.09
N CYS A 41 -5.96 -5.76 -2.60
CA CYS A 41 -6.44 -4.64 -3.43
C CYS A 41 -7.04 -5.13 -4.76
N ILE A 42 -6.36 -6.07 -5.44
CA ILE A 42 -6.86 -6.66 -6.69
C ILE A 42 -8.21 -7.34 -6.47
N ASP A 43 -8.32 -8.15 -5.41
CA ASP A 43 -9.56 -8.86 -5.07
C ASP A 43 -10.73 -7.90 -4.79
N LYS A 44 -10.42 -6.70 -4.25
CA LYS A 44 -11.40 -5.64 -4.01
C LYS A 44 -11.67 -4.76 -5.25
N GLY A 45 -11.00 -5.01 -6.37
CA GLY A 45 -11.16 -4.27 -7.61
C GLY A 45 -10.53 -2.88 -7.58
N VAL A 46 -9.39 -2.72 -6.92
CA VAL A 46 -8.56 -1.51 -7.00
C VAL A 46 -7.12 -1.87 -7.36
N LEU A 47 -6.54 -1.13 -8.31
CA LEU A 47 -5.15 -1.29 -8.70
C LEU A 47 -4.31 -0.11 -8.21
N CYS A 48 -3.23 -0.42 -7.50
CA CYS A 48 -2.20 0.54 -7.10
C CYS A 48 -0.83 -0.06 -7.39
N ALA A 49 0.19 0.79 -7.58
CA ALA A 49 1.55 0.30 -7.78
C ALA A 49 2.26 0.15 -6.44
N ARG A 50 2.93 -0.99 -6.26
CA ARG A 50 3.79 -1.28 -5.12
C ARG A 50 4.98 -0.32 -5.09
N GLY A 51 5.28 0.24 -3.92
CA GLY A 51 6.42 1.14 -3.73
C GLY A 51 7.76 0.45 -4.02
N SER A 52 7.87 -0.84 -3.72
CA SER A 52 9.09 -1.62 -3.99
C SER A 52 9.49 -1.65 -5.47
N TRP A 53 8.55 -1.53 -6.40
CA TRP A 53 8.83 -1.49 -7.83
C TRP A 53 9.63 -0.26 -8.28
N PHE A 54 9.64 0.81 -7.47
CA PHE A 54 10.34 2.06 -7.79
C PHE A 54 11.73 2.16 -7.13
N ARG A 55 12.20 1.09 -6.50
CA ARG A 55 13.51 1.07 -5.84
C ARG A 55 14.63 0.80 -6.84
N THR A 56 15.72 1.54 -6.67
CA THR A 56 16.98 1.34 -7.42
C THR A 56 17.69 0.07 -6.98
N GLU A 57 17.71 -0.23 -5.68
CA GLU A 57 18.35 -1.41 -5.11
C GLU A 57 17.31 -2.41 -4.60
N GLN A 58 17.14 -3.52 -5.33
CA GLN A 58 16.21 -4.59 -4.96
C GLN A 58 16.80 -5.59 -3.96
N ALA A 59 18.13 -5.65 -3.84
CA ALA A 59 18.83 -6.58 -2.95
C ALA A 59 18.80 -6.16 -1.47
N THR A 60 18.46 -4.90 -1.17
CA THR A 60 18.40 -4.41 0.20
C THR A 60 17.01 -4.62 0.81
N PRO A 61 16.89 -4.91 2.12
CA PRO A 61 15.59 -4.99 2.77
C PRO A 61 14.79 -3.69 2.62
N LEU A 62 13.48 -3.83 2.45
CA LEU A 62 12.57 -2.69 2.36
C LEU A 62 12.53 -2.00 3.75
N LYS A 63 12.72 -0.68 3.78
CA LYS A 63 12.74 0.12 5.03
C LYS A 63 11.41 0.77 5.37
N ASP A 64 10.62 1.07 4.34
CA ASP A 64 9.36 1.79 4.43
C ASP A 64 8.38 1.19 3.43
N LEU A 65 7.09 1.22 3.75
CA LEU A 65 6.03 0.69 2.92
C LEU A 65 5.28 1.84 2.23
N PHE A 66 5.18 1.77 0.90
CA PHE A 66 4.51 2.78 0.10
C PHE A 66 3.62 2.16 -0.97
N PHE A 67 2.54 2.85 -1.29
CA PHE A 67 1.73 2.59 -2.48
C PHE A 67 1.60 3.85 -3.32
N ARG A 68 1.66 3.68 -4.64
CA ARG A 68 1.43 4.76 -5.60
C ARG A 68 0.08 4.57 -6.27
N ALA A 69 -0.80 5.57 -6.14
CA ALA A 69 -2.05 5.66 -6.87
C ALA A 69 -1.98 6.79 -7.91
N THR A 70 -2.80 6.72 -8.95
CA THR A 70 -2.94 7.80 -9.94
C THR A 70 -4.40 8.14 -10.16
N PHE A 71 -4.66 9.42 -10.36
CA PHE A 71 -5.99 9.96 -10.64
C PHE A 71 -6.21 10.31 -12.11
N ALA A 72 -5.19 10.13 -12.96
CA ALA A 72 -5.33 10.37 -14.40
C ALA A 72 -6.26 9.36 -15.09
N SER A 73 -6.43 8.17 -14.51
CA SER A 73 -7.13 7.04 -15.15
C SER A 73 -8.58 6.85 -14.69
N ALA A 74 -9.08 7.66 -13.76
CA ALA A 74 -10.36 7.42 -13.09
C ALA A 74 -11.18 8.70 -12.95
N SER A 75 -12.51 8.57 -12.97
CA SER A 75 -13.42 9.65 -12.58
C SER A 75 -13.29 9.95 -11.08
N GLU A 76 -13.71 11.14 -10.63
CA GLU A 76 -13.69 11.50 -9.21
C GLU A 76 -14.45 10.50 -8.33
N GLN A 77 -15.60 10.02 -8.79
CA GLN A 77 -16.43 9.05 -8.07
C GLN A 77 -15.76 7.67 -7.96
N ASP A 78 -14.97 7.29 -8.96
CA ASP A 78 -14.21 6.04 -8.95
C ASP A 78 -12.97 6.14 -8.05
N MET A 79 -12.41 7.34 -7.88
CA MET A 79 -11.32 7.57 -6.93
C MET A 79 -11.77 7.34 -5.48
N ASP A 80 -12.92 7.85 -5.07
CA ASP A 80 -13.44 7.63 -3.72
C ASP A 80 -13.59 6.14 -3.41
N LYS A 81 -14.18 5.38 -4.35
CA LYS A 81 -14.29 3.92 -4.25
C LYS A 81 -12.93 3.24 -4.22
N ALA A 82 -11.97 3.68 -5.04
CA ALA A 82 -10.62 3.13 -5.07
C ALA A 82 -9.89 3.33 -3.73
N ILE A 83 -9.96 4.54 -3.14
CA ILE A 83 -9.35 4.83 -1.85
C ILE A 83 -10.04 4.04 -0.72
N GLN A 84 -11.36 3.90 -0.75
CA GLN A 84 -12.08 3.06 0.21
C GLN A 84 -11.65 1.59 0.13
N ARG A 85 -11.51 1.04 -1.07
CA ARG A 85 -11.05 -0.35 -1.31
C ARG A 85 -9.61 -0.56 -0.86
N LEU A 86 -8.72 0.39 -1.15
CA LEU A 86 -7.33 0.38 -0.68
C LEU A 86 -7.27 0.42 0.85
N GLY A 87 -8.06 1.31 1.48
CA GLY A 87 -8.17 1.39 2.93
C GLY A 87 -8.66 0.09 3.55
N ALA A 88 -9.66 -0.56 2.94
CA ALA A 88 -10.17 -1.86 3.39
C ALA A 88 -9.12 -2.97 3.29
N ALA A 89 -8.32 -3.00 2.21
CA ALA A 89 -7.22 -3.97 2.06
C ALA A 89 -6.13 -3.77 3.12
N ILE A 90 -5.76 -2.52 3.41
CA ILE A 90 -4.77 -2.19 4.45
C ILE A 90 -5.30 -2.61 5.83
N LYS A 91 -6.55 -2.25 6.14
CA LYS A 91 -7.18 -2.59 7.42
C LYS A 91 -7.24 -4.10 7.65
N GLU A 92 -7.60 -4.86 6.62
CA GLU A 92 -7.63 -6.32 6.67
C GLU A 92 -6.26 -6.92 7.01
N SER A 93 -5.21 -6.49 6.30
CA SER A 93 -3.84 -6.95 6.55
C SER A 93 -3.37 -6.58 7.97
N PHE A 94 -3.69 -5.36 8.42
CA PHE A 94 -3.36 -4.88 9.77
C PHE A 94 -4.26 -5.46 10.88
N ARG A 95 -5.28 -6.24 10.53
CA ARG A 95 -6.25 -6.85 11.47
C ARG A 95 -6.96 -5.80 12.33
N VAL A 96 -7.27 -4.64 11.76
CA VAL A 96 -7.98 -3.53 12.42
C VAL A 96 -9.34 -3.29 11.75
N ALA A 97 -10.39 -3.09 12.56
CA ALA A 97 -11.76 -2.83 12.08
C ALA A 97 -11.93 -1.39 11.55
#